data_AF-A0A198UIP6-F1
#
_entry.id   AF-A0A198UIP6-F1
#
_cell.length_a   1.000
_cell.length_b   1.000
_cell.length_c   1.000
_cell.angle_alpha   90.00
_cell.angle_beta   90.00
_cell.angle_gamma   90.00
#
_symmetry.space_group_name_H-M   'P 1'
#
loop_
_entity.id
_entity.type
_entity.pdbx_description
1 polymer ?
#
loop_
_entity_poly.entity_id
_entity_poly.type
_entity_poly.pdbx_seq_one_letter_code
_entity_poly.pdbx_strand_id
1 'polypeptide(L)' 'MPKHDYENIQEAKVDVASYILGYYSQIRPHSFNNYLSPVKKERQFFNKALLGGCLKIVERYRQPVAVLKQSAVWLHSRW' A
#
# COMPACT_ATOMS: atom_id res chain seq x y z
N MET A 1 -23.47 0.49 -14.46
CA MET A 1 -24.11 1.22 -13.34
C MET A 1 -25.28 0.36 -12.90
N PRO A 2 -25.52 0.20 -11.59
CA PRO A 2 -26.67 -0.59 -11.13
C PRO A 2 -27.97 -0.02 -11.71
N LYS A 3 -28.89 -0.90 -12.09
CA LYS A 3 -30.24 -0.51 -12.52
C LYS A 3 -31.03 0.12 -11.37
N HIS A 4 -32.07 0.88 -11.69
CA HIS A 4 -32.96 1.48 -10.69
C HIS A 4 -34.14 0.55 -10.35
N ASP A 5 -34.58 -0.26 -11.32
CA ASP A 5 -35.76 -1.13 -11.17
C ASP A 5 -35.37 -2.61 -11.30
N TYR A 6 -35.30 -3.30 -10.16
CA TYR A 6 -35.01 -4.73 -10.09
C TYR A 6 -36.29 -5.54 -9.88
N GLU A 7 -36.38 -6.70 -10.53
CA GLU A 7 -37.54 -7.58 -10.35
C GLU A 7 -37.58 -8.19 -8.94
N ASN A 8 -36.40 -8.39 -8.33
CA ASN A 8 -36.28 -8.90 -6.97
C ASN A 8 -34.96 -8.48 -6.30
N ILE A 9 -34.90 -8.68 -4.98
CA ILE A 9 -33.75 -8.28 -4.17
C ILE A 9 -32.46 -9.05 -4.50
N GLN A 10 -32.56 -10.26 -5.06
CA GLN A 10 -31.37 -11.05 -5.39
C GLN A 10 -30.68 -10.51 -6.63
N GLU A 11 -31.44 -10.14 -7.66
CA GLU A 11 -30.89 -9.43 -8.83
C GLU A 11 -30.19 -8.14 -8.41
N ALA A 12 -30.84 -7.33 -7.57
CA ALA A 12 -30.29 -6.08 -7.05
C ALA A 12 -28.96 -6.30 -6.33
N LYS A 13 -28.87 -7.31 -5.46
CA LYS A 13 -27.64 -7.65 -4.72
C LYS A 13 -26.49 -8.01 -5.66
N VAL A 14 -26.76 -8.87 -6.65
CA VAL A 14 -25.73 -9.32 -7.59
C VAL A 14 -25.22 -8.16 -8.44
N ASP A 15 -26.11 -7.33 -8.95
CA ASP A 15 -25.74 -6.20 -9.82
C ASP A 15 -24.98 -5.12 -9.04
N VAL A 16 -25.44 -4.75 -7.84
CA VAL A 16 -24.72 -3.82 -6.97
C VAL A 16 -23.35 -4.35 -6.56
N ALA A 17 -23.25 -5.63 -6.18
CA ALA A 17 -21.96 -6.24 -5.82
C ALA A 17 -21.00 -6.25 -7.02
N SER A 18 -21.49 -6.61 -8.21
CA SER A 18 -20.72 -6.60 -9.45
C SER A 18 -20.24 -5.19 -9.81
N TYR A 19 -21.08 -4.18 -9.61
CA TYR A 19 -20.69 -2.79 -9.80
C TYR A 19 -19.61 -2.34 -8.81
N ILE A 20 -19.77 -2.63 -7.52
CA ILE A 20 -18.81 -2.22 -6.48
C ILE A 20 -17.46 -2.92 -6.69
N LEU A 21 -17.47 -4.25 -6.76
CA LEU A 21 -16.25 -5.06 -6.80
C LEU A 21 -15.57 -5.03 -8.17
N GLY A 22 -16.36 -4.95 -9.24
CA GLY A 22 -15.86 -4.85 -10.60
C GLY A 22 -15.49 -3.42 -10.95
N TYR A 23 -16.50 -2.62 -11.32
CA TYR A 23 -16.27 -1.31 -11.91
C TYR A 23 -15.77 -0.26 -10.92
N TYR A 24 -16.46 -0.07 -9.80
CA TYR A 24 -16.16 1.02 -8.86
C TYR A 24 -14.74 0.90 -8.31
N SER A 25 -14.40 -0.25 -7.74
CA SER A 25 -13.10 -0.44 -7.07
C SER A 25 -11.94 -0.51 -8.05
N GLN A 26 -12.11 -1.13 -9.22
CA GLN A 26 -10.99 -1.40 -10.14
C GLN A 26 -10.81 -0.31 -11.19
N ILE A 27 -11.90 0.27 -11.69
CA ILE A 27 -11.91 1.10 -12.91
C ILE A 27 -12.23 2.57 -12.61
N ARG A 28 -13.21 2.85 -11.75
CA ARG A 28 -13.78 4.21 -11.60
C ARG A 28 -12.72 5.24 -11.20
N PRO A 29 -12.44 6.25 -12.04
CA PRO A 29 -11.53 7.34 -11.67
C PRO A 29 -12.19 8.24 -10.64
N HIS A 30 -11.43 8.66 -9.62
CA HIS A 30 -11.95 9.52 -8.56
C HIS A 30 -11.05 10.74 -8.38
N SER A 31 -11.60 11.97 -8.48
CA SER A 31 -10.82 13.21 -8.36
C SER A 31 -10.03 13.30 -7.04
N PHE A 32 -10.67 12.92 -5.92
CA PHE A 32 -10.00 12.78 -4.62
C PHE A 32 -8.79 11.83 -4.64
N ASN A 33 -8.81 10.79 -5.48
CA ASN A 33 -7.71 9.84 -5.63
C ASN A 33 -6.74 10.23 -6.76
N ASN A 34 -6.72 11.51 -7.18
CA ASN A 34 -5.98 11.98 -8.35
C ASN A 34 -6.34 11.21 -9.62
N TYR A 35 -7.64 10.95 -9.81
CA TYR A 35 -8.20 10.17 -10.91
C TYR A 35 -7.76 8.70 -10.98
N LEU A 36 -7.12 8.19 -9.93
CA LEU A 36 -6.86 6.76 -9.79
C LEU A 36 -8.11 6.02 -9.29
N SER A 37 -8.20 4.74 -9.66
CA SER A 37 -9.20 3.86 -9.05
C SER A 37 -8.88 3.58 -7.58
N PRO A 38 -9.90 3.27 -6.76
CA PRO A 38 -9.71 2.94 -5.35
C PRO A 38 -8.60 1.93 -5.09
N VAL A 39 -8.60 0.80 -5.81
CA VAL A 39 -7.57 -0.26 -5.65
C VAL A 39 -6.16 0.25 -5.96
N LYS A 40 -6.00 1.10 -6.98
CA LYS A 40 -4.68 1.69 -7.28
C LYS A 40 -4.21 2.61 -6.15
N LYS A 41 -5.13 3.40 -5.58
CA LYS A 41 -4.81 4.31 -4.47
C LYS A 41 -4.45 3.54 -3.19
N GLU A 42 -5.21 2.51 -2.86
CA GLU A 42 -4.93 1.60 -1.75
C GLU A 42 -3.56 0.93 -1.92
N ARG A 43 -3.26 0.37 -3.10
CA ARG A 43 -1.95 -0.22 -3.39
C ARG A 43 -0.81 0.78 -3.22
N GLN A 44 -0.97 2.02 -3.70
CA GLN A 44 0.02 3.07 -3.48
C GLN A 44 0.22 3.36 -1.99
N PHE A 45 -0.88 3.44 -1.23
CA PHE A 45 -0.83 3.65 0.22
C PHE A 45 -0.08 2.51 0.91
N PHE A 46 -0.44 1.26 0.65
CA PHE A 46 0.19 0.09 1.26
C PHE A 46 1.64 -0.06 0.82
N ASN A 47 1.98 0.14 -0.46
CA ASN A 47 3.37 0.09 -0.90
C ASN A 47 4.22 1.16 -0.21
N LYS A 48 3.69 2.38 -0.06
CA LYS A 48 4.38 3.45 0.67
C LYS A 48 4.50 3.14 2.16
N ALA A 49 3.45 2.61 2.78
CA ALA A 49 3.44 2.25 4.20
C ALA A 49 4.37 1.08 4.50
N LEU A 50 4.34 0.02 3.70
CA LEU A 50 5.15 -1.19 3.86
C LEU A 50 6.62 -0.92 3.56
N LEU A 51 6.95 -0.20 2.47
CA LEU A 51 8.31 0.20 2.19
C LEU A 51 8.82 1.20 3.23
N GLY A 52 7.99 2.16 3.65
CA GLY A 52 8.36 3.13 4.68
C GLY A 52 8.57 2.51 6.07
N GLY A 53 7.84 1.45 6.42
CA GLY A 53 8.02 0.72 7.67
C GLY A 53 9.21 -0.24 7.63
N CYS A 54 9.31 -1.05 6.58
CA CYS A 54 10.37 -2.04 6.43
C CYS A 54 11.74 -1.38 6.22
N LEU A 55 11.82 -0.32 5.41
CA LEU A 55 13.08 0.41 5.21
C LEU A 55 13.57 1.05 6.51
N LYS A 56 12.67 1.64 7.32
CA LYS A 56 13.04 2.16 8.65
C LYS A 56 13.57 1.10 9.59
N ILE A 57 12.98 -0.10 9.57
CA ILE A 57 13.44 -1.25 10.35
C ILE A 57 14.83 -1.67 9.87
N VAL A 58 15.00 -1.90 8.56
CA VAL A 58 16.28 -2.31 7.97
C VAL A 58 17.37 -1.26 8.21
N GLU A 59 17.08 0.03 8.03
CA GLU A 59 18.01 1.13 8.31
C GLU A 59 18.39 1.20 9.79
N ARG A 60 17.44 1.02 10.71
CA ARG A 60 17.71 0.96 12.16
C ARG A 60 18.69 -0.16 12.51
N TYR A 61 18.59 -1.32 11.86
CA TYR A 61 19.51 -2.44 12.06
C TYR A 61 20.79 -2.36 11.22
N ARG A 62 20.88 -1.44 10.25
CA ARG A 62 22.06 -1.22 9.40
C ARG A 62 23.14 -0.35 10.06
N GLN A 63 22.76 0.62 10.89
CA GLN A 63 23.67 1.50 11.61
C GLN A 63 24.60 0.79 12.63
N PRO A 64 24.16 -0.19 13.45
CA PRO A 64 25.02 -0.77 14.48
C PRO A 64 26.25 -1.52 13.95
N VAL A 65 26.17 -2.14 12.76
CA VAL A 65 27.33 -2.82 12.15
C VAL A 65 28.39 -1.86 11.57
N ALA A 66 28.00 -0.64 11.21
CA ALA A 66 28.95 0.37 10.73
C ALA A 66 29.77 0.99 11.87
N VAL A 67 29.13 1.25 13.01
CA VAL A 67 29.77 1.81 14.21
C VAL A 67 30.80 0.83 14.79
N LEU A 68 30.46 -0.46 14.89
CA LEU A 68 31.38 -1.48 15.42
C LEU A 68 32.64 -1.67 14.56
N LYS A 69 32.55 -1.48 13.24
CA LYS A 69 33.72 -1.56 12.36
C LYS A 69 34.69 -0.39 12.57
N GLN A 70 34.20 0.83 12.84
CA GLN A 70 35.06 1.99 13.11
C GLN A 70 35.77 1.88 14.47
N SER A 71 35.09 1.33 15.49
CA SER A 71 35.70 1.07 16.80
C SER A 71 36.79 -0.01 16.75
N ALA A 72 36.61 -1.04 15.92
CA ALA A 72 37.61 -2.10 15.74
C ALA A 72 38.90 -1.60 15.07
N VAL A 73 38.79 -0.67 14.11
CA VAL A 73 39.95 -0.02 13.47
C VAL A 73 40.70 0.85 14.47
N TRP A 74 40.00 1.57 15.34
CA TRP A 74 40.62 2.41 16.38
C TRP A 74 41.40 1.62 17.44
N LEU A 75 40.96 0.38 17.75
CA LEU A 75 41.63 -0.48 18.74
C LEU A 75 42.93 -1.12 18.20
N HIS A 76 43.06 -1.29 16.89
CA HIS A 76 44.26 -1.87 16.26
C HIS A 76 45.32 -0.83 15.88
N SER A 77 45.02 0.45 15.93
CA SER A 77 45.98 1.54 15.65
C SER A 77 46.62 2.13 16.92
N ARG A 78 46.44 1.48 18.08
CA ARG A 78 46.92 1.96 19.38
C ARG A 78 47.94 1.02 20.06
N TRP A 79 48.48 0.08 19.31
CA TRP A 79 49.61 -0.77 19.69
C TRP A 79 50.64 -0.78 18.56
#